data_AF-A0AAV9KBP3-F1
#
_entry.id   AF-A0AAV9KBP3-F1
#
_cell.length_a   1.000
_cell.length_b   1.000
_cell.length_c   1.000
_cell.angle_alpha   90.00
_cell.angle_beta   90.00
_cell.angle_gamma   90.00
#
_symmetry.space_group_name_H-M   'P 1'
#
loop_
_entity.id
_entity.type
_entity.pdbx_description
1 polymer ?
#
loop_
_entity_poly.entity_id
_entity_poly.type
_entity_poly.pdbx_seq_one_letter_code
_entity_poly.pdbx_strand_id
1 'polypeptide(L)'
;MARGLKKHLKWLNAPKHWMLDKLGGAFVPKPSSGPHKSRECLPLVIILRNRLKYALTYREVISILMQRQVIVNESFRLLYDTKGQFRLHSLRDFKLCKVRSVQFGQKGIPYLNTYDGRTIRYPDPLIKANDTIKLDLDSNKIVDFIKFDVGNVVMVTGGRNRGRVGILKNREKHKGSFETFATRLGNVFTLDKGSKPWVSLPKGKGIKLSIIEEAHMRMTAQSFTNA
;
A
#
# COMPACT_ATOMS: atom_id res chain seq x y z
N MET A 1 19.89 -19.28 16.88
CA MET A 1 19.19 -20.27 17.71
C MET A 1 17.68 -20.08 17.56
N ALA A 2 16.91 -21.15 17.35
CA ALA A 2 15.46 -21.07 17.28
C ALA A 2 14.87 -21.06 18.71
N ARG A 3 14.94 -19.92 19.39
CA ARG A 3 14.38 -19.74 20.74
C ARG A 3 13.47 -18.52 20.77
N GLY A 4 12.29 -18.64 20.14
CA GLY A 4 11.26 -17.60 20.11
C GLY A 4 11.37 -16.57 18.98
N LEU A 5 10.64 -15.46 19.13
CA LEU A 5 10.52 -14.43 18.09
C LEU A 5 11.86 -13.74 17.83
N LYS A 6 12.37 -13.84 16.60
CA LYS A 6 13.59 -13.13 16.18
C LYS A 6 13.39 -11.61 16.30
N LYS A 7 14.22 -10.88 17.03
CA LYS A 7 14.09 -9.41 17.20
C LYS A 7 14.80 -8.58 16.12
N HIS A 8 15.78 -9.15 15.43
CA HIS A 8 16.60 -8.45 14.44
C HIS A 8 16.26 -8.85 13.01
N LEU A 9 16.47 -7.92 12.07
CA LEU A 9 16.39 -8.15 10.64
C LEU A 9 17.75 -7.81 10.00
N LYS A 10 18.37 -8.81 9.36
CA LYS A 10 19.59 -8.62 8.56
C LYS A 10 19.24 -7.89 7.27
N TRP A 11 20.14 -7.02 6.83
CA TRP A 11 19.97 -6.23 5.61
C TRP A 11 19.68 -7.10 4.37
N LEU A 12 20.41 -8.21 4.20
CA LEU A 12 20.22 -9.17 3.09
C LEU A 12 18.78 -9.70 2.98
N ASN A 13 18.08 -9.80 4.11
CA ASN A 13 16.71 -10.32 4.18
C ASN A 13 15.65 -9.23 4.12
N ALA A 14 16.06 -7.95 4.02
CA ALA A 14 15.15 -6.83 3.92
C ALA A 14 14.34 -6.90 2.61
N PRO A 15 13.09 -6.43 2.60
CA PRO A 15 12.32 -6.32 1.36
C PRO A 15 13.03 -5.42 0.33
N LYS A 16 13.28 -5.96 -0.88
CA LYS A 16 13.98 -5.23 -1.96
C LYS A 16 13.35 -3.86 -2.30
N HIS A 17 12.03 -3.74 -2.16
CA HIS A 17 11.30 -2.51 -2.47
C HIS A 17 11.55 -1.36 -1.47
N TRP A 18 12.26 -1.61 -0.36
CA TRP A 18 12.73 -0.56 0.55
C TRP A 18 13.91 0.24 -0.02
N MET A 19 14.59 -0.28 -1.05
CA MET A 19 15.77 0.37 -1.67
C MET A 19 16.83 0.76 -0.64
N LEU A 20 17.24 -0.21 0.19
CA LEU A 20 18.32 0.02 1.14
C LEU A 20 19.66 -0.26 0.45
N ASP A 21 20.64 0.61 0.70
CA ASP A 21 21.99 0.45 0.16
C ASP A 21 22.70 -0.74 0.82
N LYS A 22 23.56 -1.42 0.05
CA LYS A 22 24.30 -2.62 0.47
C LYS A 22 25.35 -2.34 1.52
N LEU A 23 25.94 -1.14 1.49
CA LEU A 23 27.05 -0.76 2.36
C LEU A 23 26.59 -0.04 3.64
N GLY A 24 25.29 0.22 3.80
CA GLY A 24 24.71 0.94 4.94
C GLY A 24 24.66 0.17 6.27
N GLY A 25 25.37 -0.96 6.39
CA GLY A 25 25.47 -1.77 7.60
C GLY A 25 24.76 -3.13 7.55
N ALA A 26 25.09 -4.00 8.51
CA ALA A 26 24.64 -5.40 8.51
C ALA A 26 23.14 -5.60 8.87
N PHE A 27 22.52 -4.61 9.53
CA PHE A 27 21.16 -4.69 10.07
C PHE A 27 20.29 -3.56 9.56
N VAL A 28 18.99 -3.80 9.56
CA VAL A 28 17.97 -2.82 9.13
C VAL A 28 16.88 -2.68 10.18
N PRO A 29 16.13 -1.57 10.19
CA PRO A 29 14.97 -1.42 11.06
C PRO A 29 13.98 -2.56 10.82
N LYS A 30 13.75 -3.39 11.85
CA LYS A 30 12.73 -4.43 11.79
C LYS A 30 11.37 -3.78 12.04
N PRO A 31 10.36 -3.97 11.16
CA PRO A 31 9.01 -3.48 11.41
C PRO A 31 8.43 -4.16 12.65
N SER A 32 7.82 -3.37 13.52
CA SER A 32 7.00 -3.87 14.62
C SER A 32 5.76 -4.59 14.10
N SER A 33 5.20 -5.49 14.91
CA SER A 33 3.88 -6.07 14.63
C SER A 33 2.83 -4.96 14.65
N GLY A 34 2.05 -4.83 13.59
CA GLY A 34 1.07 -3.77 13.44
C GLY A 34 0.09 -4.02 12.29
N PRO A 35 -0.61 -2.98 11.82
CA PRO A 35 -1.66 -3.06 10.79
C PRO A 35 -1.28 -3.80 9.51
N HIS A 36 -0.03 -3.66 9.08
CA HIS A 36 0.45 -4.17 7.80
C HIS A 36 1.52 -5.24 7.99
N LYS A 37 1.56 -6.22 7.07
CA LYS A 37 2.56 -7.29 7.08
C LYS A 37 3.96 -6.71 6.89
N SER A 38 4.97 -7.31 7.51
CA SER A 38 6.36 -6.85 7.49
C SER A 38 6.98 -6.72 6.08
N ARG A 39 6.52 -7.52 5.11
CA ARG A 39 6.97 -7.47 3.70
C ARG A 39 6.13 -6.52 2.82
N GLU A 40 5.09 -5.92 3.36
CA GLU A 40 4.12 -5.05 2.66
C GLU A 40 3.92 -3.73 3.45
N CYS A 41 4.93 -3.32 4.21
CA CYS A 41 4.93 -2.06 4.96
C CYS A 41 6.24 -1.30 4.74
N LEU A 42 6.23 -0.01 5.08
CA LEU A 42 7.43 0.80 5.18
C LEU A 42 7.59 1.29 6.63
N PRO A 43 8.69 0.95 7.32
CA PRO A 43 9.01 1.51 8.63
C PRO A 43 9.13 3.05 8.57
N LEU A 44 8.62 3.74 9.60
CA LEU A 44 8.71 5.20 9.73
C LEU A 44 10.16 5.71 9.63
N VAL A 45 11.11 4.93 10.15
CA VAL A 45 12.55 5.22 10.05
C VAL A 45 13.01 5.35 8.60
N ILE A 46 12.52 4.48 7.72
CA ILE A 46 12.88 4.51 6.29
C ILE A 46 12.18 5.67 5.59
N ILE A 47 10.95 6.02 5.99
CA ILE A 47 10.22 7.17 5.45
C ILE A 47 10.99 8.48 5.74
N LEU A 48 11.27 8.75 7.01
CA LEU A 48 11.87 10.01 7.45
C LEU A 48 13.31 10.18 6.95
N ARG A 49 14.12 9.11 7.01
CA ARG A 49 15.54 9.16 6.62
C ARG A 49 15.77 9.02 5.12
N ASN A 50 15.22 7.97 4.50
CA ASN A 50 15.59 7.60 3.13
C ASN A 50 14.67 8.18 2.04
N ARG A 51 13.45 8.60 2.39
CA ARG A 51 12.48 9.15 1.42
C ARG A 51 12.34 10.65 1.54
N LEU A 52 12.04 11.14 2.74
CA LEU A 52 11.85 12.58 2.99
C LEU A 52 13.16 13.32 3.30
N LYS A 53 14.21 12.60 3.72
CA LYS A 53 15.53 13.15 4.09
C LYS A 53 15.46 14.22 5.20
N TYR A 54 14.50 14.12 6.11
CA TYR A 54 14.40 14.97 7.30
C TYR A 54 15.38 14.59 8.42
N ALA A 55 15.96 13.40 8.33
CA ALA A 55 16.99 12.93 9.24
C ALA A 55 18.10 12.24 8.46
N LEU A 56 19.31 12.32 8.96
CA LEU A 56 20.49 11.62 8.46
C LEU A 56 20.72 10.32 9.25
N THR A 57 20.54 10.37 10.57
CA THR A 57 20.85 9.24 11.46
C THR A 57 19.60 8.61 12.09
N TYR A 58 19.75 7.39 12.61
CA TYR A 58 18.66 6.72 13.34
C TYR A 58 18.27 7.49 14.61
N ARG A 59 19.24 8.13 15.29
CA ARG A 59 19.01 8.88 16.53
C ARG A 59 18.13 10.10 16.30
N GLU A 60 18.39 10.86 15.24
CA GLU A 60 17.55 12.00 14.84
C GLU A 60 16.11 11.58 14.57
N VAL A 61 15.91 10.43 13.90
CA VAL A 61 14.56 9.92 13.66
C VAL A 61 13.84 9.60 14.97
N ILE A 62 14.53 9.02 15.96
CA ILE A 62 13.94 8.80 17.28
C ILE A 62 13.52 10.15 17.88
N SER A 63 14.40 11.16 17.85
CA SER A 63 14.08 12.49 18.38
C SER A 63 12.82 13.09 17.73
N ILE A 64 12.73 13.03 16.39
CA ILE A 64 11.55 13.51 15.64
C ILE A 64 10.28 12.74 16.03
N LEU A 65 10.36 11.41 16.16
CA LEU A 65 9.22 10.59 16.55
C LEU A 65 8.78 10.84 18.00
N MET A 66 9.72 11.09 18.91
CA MET A 66 9.44 11.34 20.32
C MET A 66 8.79 12.71 20.57
N GLN A 67 9.05 13.70 19.72
CA GLN A 67 8.38 14.99 19.74
C GLN A 67 6.88 14.89 19.43
N ARG A 68 6.38 13.73 18.95
CA ARG A 68 4.98 13.48 18.55
C ARG A 68 4.45 14.42 17.46
N GLN A 69 5.34 15.11 16.74
CA GLN A 69 5.00 16.08 15.70
C GLN A 69 4.75 15.46 14.31
N VAL A 70 4.93 14.14 14.13
CA VAL A 70 4.81 13.46 12.82
C VAL A 70 3.38 13.43 12.27
N ILE A 71 2.42 14.07 12.95
CA ILE A 71 1.04 14.26 12.49
C ILE A 71 0.88 15.59 11.73
N VAL A 72 1.79 16.55 11.91
CA VAL A 72 1.51 17.97 11.67
C VAL A 72 2.32 18.45 10.46
N ASN A 73 1.63 18.74 9.35
CA ASN A 73 1.93 19.72 8.29
C ASN A 73 1.55 19.19 6.89
N GLU A 74 2.03 18.00 6.52
CA GLU A 74 1.81 17.40 5.20
C GLU A 74 1.36 15.95 5.31
N SER A 75 0.15 15.67 4.82
CA SER A 75 -0.42 14.34 4.82
C SER A 75 0.01 13.58 3.56
N PHE A 76 0.65 12.43 3.75
CA PHE A 76 1.08 11.56 2.66
C PHE A 76 0.31 10.24 2.66
N ARG A 77 -0.13 9.83 1.49
CA ARG A 77 -0.64 8.49 1.21
C ARG A 77 0.48 7.63 0.62
N LEU A 78 0.69 6.45 1.19
CA LEU A 78 1.57 5.44 0.62
C LEU A 78 0.85 4.70 -0.50
N LEU A 79 1.36 4.81 -1.72
CA LEU A 79 0.88 4.09 -2.90
C LEU A 79 2.00 3.26 -3.52
N TYR A 80 1.64 2.27 -4.32
CA TYR A 80 2.59 1.54 -5.14
C TYR A 80 2.83 2.27 -6.46
N ASP A 81 4.11 2.34 -6.85
CA ASP A 81 4.51 2.65 -8.22
C ASP A 81 4.50 1.38 -9.07
N THR A 82 4.44 1.53 -10.39
CA THR A 82 4.42 0.46 -11.42
C THR A 82 5.62 -0.50 -11.37
N LYS A 83 6.71 -0.08 -10.72
CA LYS A 83 7.89 -0.90 -10.39
C LYS A 83 7.72 -1.77 -9.15
N GLY A 84 6.60 -1.66 -8.44
CA GLY A 84 6.28 -2.40 -7.23
C GLY A 84 6.90 -1.82 -5.95
N GLN A 85 7.25 -0.54 -5.95
CA GLN A 85 7.89 0.18 -4.86
C GLN A 85 6.90 1.15 -4.19
N PHE A 86 7.11 1.47 -2.91
CA PHE A 86 6.29 2.47 -2.22
C PHE A 86 6.72 3.88 -2.60
N ARG A 87 5.75 4.72 -2.96
CA ARG A 87 5.90 6.15 -3.19
C ARG A 87 4.95 6.91 -2.26
N LEU A 88 5.46 8.00 -1.69
CA LEU A 88 4.67 8.95 -0.91
C LEU A 88 3.93 9.88 -1.89
N HIS A 89 2.63 10.03 -1.71
CA HIS A 89 1.78 10.92 -2.51
C HIS A 89 1.05 11.88 -1.57
N SER A 90 1.17 13.19 -1.76
CA SER A 90 0.49 14.19 -0.91
C SER A 90 -1.04 14.12 -1.05
N LEU A 91 -1.78 14.26 0.05
CA LEU A 91 -3.25 14.22 0.13
C LEU A 91 -3.76 14.84 1.45
N ARG A 92 -5.05 15.17 1.60
CA ARG A 92 -5.61 15.69 2.86
C ARG A 92 -6.77 14.91 3.52
N ASP A 93 -7.72 14.26 2.81
CA ASP A 93 -9.07 14.17 3.46
C ASP A 93 -9.67 12.79 3.80
N PHE A 94 -9.17 11.64 3.31
CA PHE A 94 -9.77 10.33 3.64
C PHE A 94 -8.82 9.14 3.46
N LYS A 95 -9.24 7.92 3.85
CA LYS A 95 -8.51 6.68 3.59
C LYS A 95 -9.41 5.61 2.95
N LEU A 96 -8.87 4.90 1.95
CA LEU A 96 -9.51 3.69 1.44
C LEU A 96 -8.96 2.46 2.17
N CYS A 97 -9.86 1.56 2.57
CA CYS A 97 -9.51 0.30 3.20
C CYS A 97 -10.26 -0.84 2.52
N LYS A 98 -9.55 -1.91 2.13
CA LYS A 98 -10.19 -3.12 1.61
C LYS A 98 -10.77 -3.94 2.75
N VAL A 99 -11.99 -4.43 2.58
CA VAL A 99 -12.67 -5.37 3.50
C VAL A 99 -12.09 -6.76 3.30
N ARG A 100 -11.58 -7.34 4.39
CA ARG A 100 -10.99 -8.68 4.41
C ARG A 100 -12.04 -9.75 4.70
N SER A 101 -12.89 -9.49 5.68
CA SER A 101 -13.95 -10.39 6.13
C SER A 101 -15.09 -9.59 6.76
N VAL A 102 -16.29 -10.13 6.66
CA VAL A 102 -17.47 -9.67 7.37
C VAL A 102 -17.96 -10.84 8.21
N GLN A 103 -18.17 -10.61 9.50
CA GLN A 103 -18.46 -11.65 10.49
C GLN A 103 -19.48 -11.13 11.51
N PHE A 104 -20.17 -12.05 12.17
CA PHE A 104 -21.03 -11.73 13.31
C PHE A 104 -20.29 -12.02 14.61
N GLY A 105 -20.37 -11.09 15.55
CA GLY A 105 -19.80 -11.22 16.88
C GLY A 105 -20.79 -11.82 17.87
N GLN A 106 -20.41 -11.79 19.14
CA GLN A 106 -21.33 -12.09 20.23
C GLN A 106 -22.56 -11.17 20.13
N LYS A 107 -23.73 -11.71 20.50
CA LYS A 107 -25.04 -11.03 20.38
C LYS A 107 -25.46 -10.72 18.94
N GLY A 108 -24.89 -11.40 17.94
CA GLY A 108 -25.27 -11.23 16.54
C GLY A 108 -24.88 -9.87 15.96
N ILE A 109 -23.93 -9.16 16.56
CA ILE A 109 -23.49 -7.84 16.08
C ILE A 109 -22.60 -8.01 14.85
N PRO A 110 -22.97 -7.51 13.66
CA PRO A 110 -22.11 -7.58 12.48
C PRO A 110 -20.91 -6.66 12.64
N TYR A 111 -19.74 -7.14 12.23
CA TYR A 111 -18.52 -6.36 12.10
C TYR A 111 -17.74 -6.76 10.85
N LEU A 112 -16.98 -5.81 10.32
CA LEU A 112 -16.02 -6.06 9.26
C LEU A 112 -14.60 -5.87 9.75
N ASN A 113 -13.68 -6.64 9.18
CA ASN A 113 -12.25 -6.47 9.37
C ASN A 113 -11.66 -5.89 8.09
N THR A 114 -10.87 -4.84 8.23
CA THR A 114 -10.17 -4.21 7.12
C THR A 114 -8.76 -4.78 6.96
N TYR A 115 -8.15 -4.48 5.82
CA TYR A 115 -6.77 -4.87 5.53
C TYR A 115 -5.74 -4.24 6.48
N ASP A 116 -6.01 -3.04 7.00
CA ASP A 116 -5.19 -2.36 8.00
C ASP A 116 -5.51 -2.78 9.44
N GLY A 117 -6.25 -3.89 9.63
CA GLY A 117 -6.49 -4.47 10.94
C GLY A 117 -7.49 -3.72 11.82
N ARG A 118 -8.28 -2.80 11.24
CA ARG A 118 -9.39 -2.16 11.96
C ARG A 118 -10.60 -3.08 11.97
N THR A 119 -11.39 -2.99 13.03
CA THR A 119 -12.68 -3.67 13.16
C THR A 119 -13.77 -2.62 13.25
N ILE A 120 -14.68 -2.61 12.29
CA ILE A 120 -15.79 -1.65 12.22
C ILE A 120 -17.09 -2.41 12.47
N ARG A 121 -17.80 -2.01 13.52
CA ARG A 121 -19.10 -2.60 13.90
C ARG A 121 -20.23 -1.91 13.17
N TYR A 122 -21.34 -2.62 13.00
CA TYR A 122 -22.54 -2.15 12.30
C TYR A 122 -22.25 -1.62 10.88
N PRO A 123 -21.54 -2.39 10.03
CA PRO A 123 -21.39 -2.01 8.64
C PRO A 123 -22.73 -2.14 7.89
N ASP A 124 -22.85 -1.43 6.78
CA ASP A 124 -23.96 -1.60 5.85
C ASP A 124 -24.03 -3.07 5.38
N PRO A 125 -25.21 -3.73 5.43
CA PRO A 125 -25.39 -5.12 4.99
C PRO A 125 -24.99 -5.39 3.53
N LEU A 126 -24.93 -4.36 2.69
CA LEU A 126 -24.54 -4.46 1.29
C LEU A 126 -23.02 -4.68 1.11
N ILE A 127 -22.21 -4.39 2.13
CA ILE A 127 -20.75 -4.50 2.09
C ILE A 127 -20.34 -5.97 2.22
N LYS A 128 -19.57 -6.47 1.24
CA LYS A 128 -19.07 -7.84 1.21
C LYS A 128 -17.54 -7.90 1.29
N ALA A 129 -17.02 -9.10 1.47
CA ALA A 129 -15.58 -9.32 1.46
C ALA A 129 -14.97 -8.98 0.08
N ASN A 130 -13.79 -8.34 0.10
CA ASN A 130 -13.06 -7.78 -1.04
C ASN A 130 -13.56 -6.43 -1.58
N ASP A 131 -14.66 -5.90 -1.07
CA ASP A 131 -15.07 -4.53 -1.32
C ASP A 131 -14.10 -3.54 -0.67
N THR A 132 -14.14 -2.28 -1.10
CA THR A 132 -13.31 -1.22 -0.51
C THR A 132 -14.21 -0.17 0.13
N ILE A 133 -13.92 0.17 1.37
CA ILE A 133 -14.63 1.21 2.12
C ILE A 133 -13.81 2.50 2.14
N LYS A 134 -14.50 3.63 2.06
CA LYS A 134 -13.97 4.98 2.28
C LYS A 134 -14.19 5.33 3.75
N LEU A 135 -13.09 5.51 4.48
CA LEU A 135 -13.09 5.92 5.87
C LEU A 135 -12.75 7.38 6.00
N ASP A 136 -13.53 8.06 6.83
CA ASP A 136 -13.14 9.33 7.40
C ASP A 136 -12.07 9.10 8.48
N LEU A 137 -11.02 9.93 8.48
CA LEU A 137 -9.87 9.74 9.37
C LEU A 137 -10.15 10.19 10.79
N ASP A 138 -11.04 11.18 10.96
CA ASP A 138 -11.36 11.74 12.27
C ASP A 138 -12.37 10.86 13.01
N SER A 139 -13.52 10.58 12.36
CA SER A 139 -14.56 9.77 12.98
C SER A 139 -14.31 8.26 12.91
N ASN A 140 -13.38 7.81 12.04
CA ASN A 140 -13.18 6.39 11.71
C ASN A 140 -14.44 5.65 11.25
N LYS A 141 -15.47 6.38 10.81
CA LYS A 141 -16.71 5.83 10.26
C LYS A 141 -16.62 5.64 8.76
N ILE A 142 -17.48 4.77 8.24
CA ILE A 142 -17.60 4.52 6.80
C ILE A 142 -18.42 5.65 6.19
N VAL A 143 -17.86 6.33 5.19
CA VAL A 143 -18.53 7.38 4.42
C VAL A 143 -19.24 6.78 3.21
N ASP A 144 -18.55 5.91 2.48
CA ASP A 144 -19.06 5.24 1.28
C ASP A 144 -18.28 3.94 1.04
N PHE A 145 -18.76 3.08 0.15
CA PHE A 145 -18.10 1.84 -0.23
C PHE A 145 -18.21 1.56 -1.73
N ILE A 146 -17.23 0.81 -2.23
CA ILE A 146 -17.08 0.36 -3.61
C ILE A 146 -17.18 -1.16 -3.63
N LYS A 147 -18.16 -1.67 -4.38
CA LYS A 147 -18.31 -3.10 -4.62
C LYS A 147 -17.19 -3.64 -5.51
N PHE A 148 -16.76 -4.86 -5.25
CA PHE A 148 -15.80 -5.58 -6.07
C PHE A 148 -16.46 -6.21 -7.30
N ASP A 149 -16.81 -5.38 -8.28
CA ASP A 149 -17.49 -5.78 -9.51
C ASP A 149 -16.67 -5.44 -10.76
N VAL A 150 -16.99 -6.13 -11.87
CA VAL A 150 -16.41 -5.90 -13.19
C VAL A 150 -16.74 -4.48 -13.67
N GLY A 151 -15.78 -3.83 -14.31
CA GLY A 151 -15.89 -2.44 -14.75
C GLY A 151 -15.28 -1.42 -13.78
N ASN A 152 -14.97 -1.81 -12.55
CA ASN A 152 -14.35 -0.93 -11.57
C ASN A 152 -12.83 -0.85 -11.75
N VAL A 153 -12.25 0.33 -11.47
CA VAL A 153 -10.80 0.53 -11.46
C VAL A 153 -10.19 -0.14 -10.24
N VAL A 154 -9.14 -0.92 -10.48
CA VAL A 154 -8.40 -1.68 -9.49
C VAL A 154 -6.90 -1.39 -9.56
N MET A 155 -6.25 -1.35 -8.41
CA MET A 155 -4.80 -1.37 -8.27
C MET A 155 -4.34 -2.74 -7.77
N VAL A 156 -3.23 -3.22 -8.33
CA VAL A 156 -2.59 -4.45 -7.85
C VAL A 156 -1.63 -4.13 -6.71
N THR A 157 -1.78 -4.79 -5.56
CA THR A 157 -0.96 -4.58 -4.35
C THR A 157 0.14 -5.64 -4.18
N GLY A 158 0.07 -6.77 -4.89
CA GLY A 158 0.96 -7.92 -4.71
C GLY A 158 1.39 -8.61 -6.00
N GLY A 159 2.42 -9.45 -5.91
CA GLY A 159 2.95 -10.22 -7.03
C GLY A 159 3.74 -9.41 -8.05
N ARG A 160 3.97 -9.98 -9.24
CA ARG A 160 4.79 -9.37 -10.31
C ARG A 160 4.17 -8.09 -10.90
N ASN A 161 2.86 -7.94 -10.77
CA ASN A 161 2.06 -6.88 -11.36
C ASN A 161 1.72 -5.75 -10.39
N ARG A 162 2.33 -5.78 -9.20
CA ARG A 162 2.17 -4.76 -8.16
C ARG A 162 2.38 -3.33 -8.70
N GLY A 163 1.49 -2.43 -8.28
CA GLY A 163 1.49 -1.01 -8.63
C GLY A 163 0.87 -0.67 -9.98
N ARG A 164 0.44 -1.67 -10.75
CA ARG A 164 -0.35 -1.42 -11.95
C ARG A 164 -1.79 -1.10 -11.59
N VAL A 165 -2.41 -0.23 -12.37
CA VAL A 165 -3.82 0.15 -12.27
C VAL A 165 -4.51 -0.19 -13.58
N GLY A 166 -5.74 -0.67 -13.51
CA GLY A 166 -6.55 -0.99 -14.68
C GLY A 166 -7.99 -1.29 -14.31
N ILE A 167 -8.82 -1.50 -15.33
CA ILE A 167 -10.23 -1.85 -15.14
C ILE A 167 -10.35 -3.37 -14.96
N LEU A 168 -11.14 -3.82 -13.99
CA LEU A 168 -11.45 -5.23 -13.81
C LEU A 168 -12.34 -5.70 -14.96
N LYS A 169 -11.82 -6.52 -15.89
CA LYS A 169 -12.58 -7.03 -17.04
C LYS A 169 -13.36 -8.32 -16.77
N ASN A 170 -12.70 -9.29 -16.13
CA ASN A 170 -13.29 -10.59 -15.85
C ASN A 170 -12.79 -11.10 -14.51
N ARG A 171 -13.59 -11.95 -13.86
CA ARG A 171 -13.27 -12.63 -12.62
C ARG A 171 -13.59 -14.11 -12.78
N GLU A 172 -12.54 -14.90 -12.94
CA GLU A 172 -12.66 -16.36 -12.98
C GLU A 172 -12.60 -16.95 -11.56
N LYS A 173 -13.47 -17.91 -11.28
CA LYS A 173 -13.47 -18.67 -10.03
C LYS A 173 -12.96 -20.07 -10.33
N HIS A 174 -11.70 -20.31 -10.01
CA HIS A 174 -11.11 -21.65 -10.10
C HIS A 174 -11.01 -22.27 -8.70
N LYS A 175 -11.38 -23.55 -8.58
CA LYS A 175 -11.01 -24.38 -7.43
C LYS A 175 -9.62 -24.97 -7.70
N GLY A 176 -8.56 -24.18 -7.50
CA GLY A 176 -7.18 -24.57 -7.87
C GLY A 176 -6.53 -23.60 -8.86
N SER A 177 -5.23 -23.78 -9.14
CA SER A 177 -4.28 -22.85 -9.79
C SER A 177 -4.66 -22.25 -11.16
N PHE A 178 -3.88 -21.24 -11.61
CA PHE A 178 -4.24 -20.29 -12.69
C PHE A 178 -3.06 -20.01 -13.66
N GLU A 179 -3.35 -19.70 -14.93
CA GLU A 179 -2.41 -19.15 -15.94
C GLU A 179 -3.02 -17.98 -16.76
N THR A 180 -2.17 -17.17 -17.41
CA THR A 180 -2.31 -15.81 -18.04
C THR A 180 -2.10 -14.60 -17.09
N PHE A 181 -1.96 -13.36 -17.62
CA PHE A 181 -1.72 -12.13 -16.82
C PHE A 181 -2.94 -11.81 -15.94
N ALA A 182 -3.06 -12.59 -14.88
CA ALA A 182 -4.07 -12.52 -13.87
C ALA A 182 -3.36 -12.24 -12.55
N THR A 183 -4.04 -11.56 -11.65
CA THR A 183 -3.56 -11.43 -10.28
C THR A 183 -4.55 -12.11 -9.35
N ARG A 184 -4.04 -12.71 -8.28
CA ARG A 184 -4.89 -13.35 -7.28
C ARG A 184 -5.83 -12.30 -6.67
N LEU A 185 -7.07 -12.68 -6.39
CA LEU A 185 -8.09 -11.84 -5.76
C LEU A 185 -7.56 -11.05 -4.54
N GLY A 186 -6.72 -11.68 -3.72
CA GLY A 186 -6.10 -11.05 -2.55
C GLY A 186 -5.17 -9.87 -2.88
N ASN A 187 -4.56 -9.85 -4.07
CA ASN A 187 -3.65 -8.81 -4.53
C ASN A 187 -4.36 -7.68 -5.28
N VAL A 188 -5.69 -7.73 -5.43
CA VAL A 188 -6.46 -6.69 -6.12
C VAL A 188 -7.09 -5.75 -5.11
N PHE A 189 -7.02 -4.45 -5.34
CA PHE A 189 -7.60 -3.41 -4.49
C PHE A 189 -8.45 -2.47 -5.35
N THR A 190 -9.75 -2.35 -5.07
CA THR A 190 -10.65 -1.45 -5.82
C THR A 190 -10.44 0.01 -5.41
N LEU A 191 -10.35 0.90 -6.39
CA LEU A 191 -10.13 2.33 -6.20
C LEU A 191 -11.35 3.18 -6.56
N ASP A 192 -12.30 2.66 -7.34
CA ASP A 192 -13.47 3.43 -7.81
C ASP A 192 -14.68 2.58 -8.22
N LYS A 193 -15.84 3.24 -8.33
CA LYS A 193 -17.00 2.84 -9.14
C LYS A 193 -16.92 3.52 -10.52
N GLY A 194 -16.37 2.83 -11.52
CA GLY A 194 -16.27 3.35 -12.89
C GLY A 194 -14.85 3.72 -13.34
N SER A 195 -14.71 4.86 -14.03
CA SER A 195 -13.49 5.22 -14.80
C SER A 195 -12.48 6.10 -14.03
N LYS A 196 -12.90 6.81 -12.97
CA LYS A 196 -12.07 7.84 -12.32
C LYS A 196 -11.73 7.45 -10.87
N PRO A 197 -10.47 7.09 -10.56
CA PRO A 197 -10.08 6.70 -9.20
C PRO A 197 -10.45 7.75 -8.15
N TRP A 198 -11.05 7.34 -7.03
CA TRP A 198 -11.27 8.23 -5.88
C TRP A 198 -9.94 8.75 -5.31
N VAL A 199 -8.86 8.01 -5.54
CA VAL A 199 -7.51 8.33 -5.09
C VAL A 199 -6.69 8.94 -6.22
N SER A 200 -6.01 10.05 -5.94
CA SER A 200 -4.94 10.55 -6.80
C SER A 200 -3.84 9.50 -6.96
N LEU A 201 -3.49 9.21 -8.21
CA LEU A 201 -2.50 8.21 -8.56
C LEU A 201 -1.12 8.84 -8.77
N PRO A 202 -0.03 8.12 -8.44
CA PRO A 202 1.32 8.61 -8.71
C PRO A 202 1.58 8.77 -10.22
N LYS A 203 2.65 9.51 -10.56
CA LYS A 203 3.09 9.75 -11.94
C LYS A 203 3.08 8.46 -12.76
N GLY A 204 2.45 8.50 -13.94
CA GLY A 204 2.26 7.34 -14.82
C GLY A 204 0.93 6.60 -14.61
N LYS A 205 0.07 7.03 -13.67
CA LYS A 205 -1.31 6.53 -13.47
C LYS A 205 -1.42 5.00 -13.37
N GLY A 206 -0.36 4.32 -12.94
CA GLY A 206 -0.32 2.85 -12.85
C GLY A 206 -0.14 2.12 -14.19
N ILE A 207 0.20 2.82 -15.27
CA ILE A 207 0.54 2.22 -16.56
C ILE A 207 2.03 1.87 -16.55
N LYS A 208 2.33 0.57 -16.67
CA LYS A 208 3.71 0.10 -16.73
C LYS A 208 4.19 0.08 -18.17
N LEU A 209 5.13 0.97 -18.48
CA LEU A 209 5.79 1.05 -19.78
C LEU A 209 6.70 -0.18 -20.03
N SER A 210 6.98 -0.43 -21.31
CA SER A 210 7.99 -1.40 -21.71
C SER A 210 9.40 -0.93 -21.32
N ILE A 211 10.37 -1.85 -21.29
CA ILE A 211 11.76 -1.52 -20.92
C ILE A 211 12.34 -0.51 -21.90
N ILE A 212 11.99 -0.64 -23.18
CA ILE A 212 12.44 0.23 -24.27
C ILE A 212 11.83 1.62 -24.11
N GLU A 213 10.51 1.72 -23.90
CA GLU A 213 9.82 2.99 -23.65
C GLU A 213 10.38 3.73 -22.43
N GLU A 214 10.67 3.01 -21.34
CA GLU A 214 11.26 3.60 -20.14
C GLU A 214 12.68 4.12 -20.40
N ALA A 215 13.47 3.41 -21.21
CA ALA A 215 14.81 3.82 -21.61
C ALA A 215 14.77 5.09 -22.46
N HIS A 216 13.89 5.17 -23.46
CA HIS A 216 13.70 6.38 -24.26
C HIS A 216 13.29 7.57 -23.40
N MET A 217 12.27 7.40 -22.55
CA MET A 217 11.86 8.47 -21.62
C MET A 217 12.99 8.95 -20.71
N ARG A 218 13.87 8.06 -20.26
CA ARG A 218 15.02 8.43 -19.44
C ARG A 218 16.07 9.21 -20.23
N MET A 219 16.39 8.77 -21.44
CA MET A 219 17.35 9.45 -22.33
C MET A 219 16.85 10.86 -22.67
N THR A 220 15.57 10.99 -23.03
CA THR A 220 14.93 12.28 -23.28
C THR A 220 14.96 13.18 -22.04
N ALA A 221 14.67 12.65 -20.85
CA ALA A 221 14.73 13.44 -19.63
C ALA A 221 16.15 13.94 -19.30
N GLN A 222 17.18 13.11 -19.57
CA GLN A 222 18.58 13.49 -19.41
C GLN A 222 19.03 14.56 -20.39
N SER A 223 18.60 14.49 -21.66
CA SER A 223 18.93 15.53 -22.64
C SER A 223 18.34 16.90 -22.25
N PHE A 224 17.13 16.92 -21.67
CA PHE A 224 16.52 18.16 -21.17
C PHE A 224 17.16 18.74 -19.90
N THR A 225 17.90 17.95 -19.12
CA THR A 225 18.58 18.45 -17.91
C THR A 225 20.00 18.97 -18.19
N ASN A 226 20.58 18.55 -19.32
CA ASN A 226 21.91 18.95 -19.75
C ASN A 226 21.91 20.09 -20.77
N ALA A 227 20.72 20.49 -21.25
CA ALA A 227 20.48 21.69 -22.06
C ALA A 227 20.02 22.83 -21.15
#